data_AF-A0A2W4RHJ9-F1
#
_entry.id   AF-A0A2W4RHJ9-F1
#
_cell.length_a   1.000
_cell.length_b   1.000
_cell.length_c   1.000
_cell.angle_alpha   90.00
_cell.angle_beta   90.00
_cell.angle_gamma   90.00
#
_symmetry.space_group_name_H-M   'P 1'
#
loop_
_entity.id
_entity.type
_entity.pdbx_description
1 polymer ?
#
loop_
_entity_poly.entity_id
_entity_poly.type
_entity_poly.pdbx_seq_one_letter_code
_entity_poly.pdbx_strand_id
1 'polypeptide(L)'
;MTSLVVVVTLALATQQAQPPERPAPPSAVAAAEAARAAEAWIALANRNVAEAEEQLRRLQTEFPNSSQILALAVEVDLMRRNAESALASYERWRSGRDFEDPSVLRRIAQAVLREIAADPSHIRRLEALRALADDGDREAAASMLEAARKGSVADIAALAAAGHPQAIDRVAEALTRPVPNKIALVEALAEGGATSAIPAIASMLDEPRPEHRAAAASALGRLGARDHVERLRQILKQPDEPPYVRLAAAAGLYQLGDSSGLAQLQTWLRSPVPAMRLAAAEALVARQDARPDGEWMSTVRELQQADDPAVRLGAAKLLAPHDPAAARATMQQLASSDDILLAATAAAELADV
;
A
#
# COMPACT_ATOMS: atom_id res chain seq x y z
N MET A 1 10.10 68.83 41.71
CA MET A 1 11.58 68.82 41.81
C MET A 1 12.04 67.38 41.95
N THR A 2 13.05 66.99 41.15
CA THR A 2 13.98 65.83 41.28
C THR A 2 13.40 64.41 41.17
N SER A 3 13.48 63.76 39.99
CA SER A 3 14.55 62.82 39.52
C SER A 3 14.30 61.37 39.99
N LEU A 4 13.77 60.48 39.14
CA LEU A 4 14.48 59.57 38.23
C LEU A 4 15.32 58.49 38.94
N VAL A 5 14.81 57.26 39.03
CA VAL A 5 15.56 56.01 38.83
C VAL A 5 14.61 54.93 38.31
N VAL A 6 14.84 54.50 37.07
CA VAL A 6 14.30 53.26 36.49
C VAL A 6 15.21 52.12 36.96
N VAL A 7 14.66 51.13 37.65
CA VAL A 7 15.28 49.82 37.84
C VAL A 7 14.28 48.77 37.37
N VAL A 8 14.59 48.19 36.21
CA VAL A 8 14.00 46.95 35.71
C VAL A 8 14.48 45.82 36.61
N THR A 9 13.55 45.14 37.28
CA THR A 9 13.84 43.86 37.96
C THR A 9 12.96 42.77 37.38
N LEU A 10 13.63 41.79 36.78
CA LEU A 10 13.09 40.53 36.29
C LEU A 10 12.23 39.87 37.37
N ALA A 11 10.96 39.61 37.07
CA ALA A 11 10.14 38.69 37.85
C ALA A 11 10.60 37.25 37.53
N LEU A 12 11.57 36.74 38.29
CA LEU A 12 11.78 35.31 38.44
C LEU A 12 10.69 34.78 39.36
N ALA A 13 9.54 34.46 38.80
CA ALA A 13 8.58 33.60 39.48
C ALA A 13 9.24 32.22 39.59
N THR A 14 9.76 31.91 40.78
CA THR A 14 10.15 30.56 41.17
C THR A 14 8.89 29.70 41.14
N GLN A 15 8.58 29.10 40.00
CA GLN A 15 7.65 27.99 39.93
C GLN A 15 8.31 26.87 40.71
N GLN A 16 7.87 26.66 41.96
CA GLN A 16 8.24 25.49 42.73
C GLN A 16 7.89 24.28 41.85
N ALA A 17 8.92 23.61 41.32
CA ALA A 17 8.75 22.33 40.66
C ALA A 17 8.14 21.39 41.72
N GLN A 18 6.85 21.10 41.58
CA GLN A 18 6.22 20.01 42.30
C GLN A 18 7.07 18.76 42.01
N PRO A 19 7.54 18.04 43.05
CA PRO A 19 8.17 16.74 42.82
C PRO A 19 7.18 15.88 42.01
N PRO A 20 7.65 15.04 41.08
CA PRO A 20 6.75 14.20 40.30
C PRO A 20 5.85 13.44 41.29
N GLU A 21 4.54 13.67 41.20
CA GLU A 21 3.57 12.92 42.00
C GLU A 21 3.88 11.45 41.79
N ARG A 22 4.22 10.74 42.88
CA ARG A 22 4.32 9.29 42.82
C ARG A 22 2.98 8.79 42.28
N PRO A 23 2.96 7.97 41.21
CA PRO A 23 1.70 7.43 40.72
C PRO A 23 0.96 6.79 41.89
N ALA A 24 -0.33 7.11 42.04
CA ALA A 24 -1.15 6.58 43.11
C ALA A 24 -1.02 5.04 43.12
N PRO A 25 -0.87 4.40 44.30
CA PRO A 25 -0.73 2.95 44.36
C PRO A 25 -1.95 2.30 43.68
N PRO A 26 -1.74 1.25 42.87
CA PRO A 26 -2.84 0.56 42.22
C PRO A 26 -3.86 0.09 43.27
N SER A 27 -5.14 0.11 42.93
CA SER A 27 -6.18 -0.42 43.82
C SER A 27 -5.86 -1.86 44.21
N ALA A 28 -6.27 -2.29 45.42
CA ALA A 28 -6.01 -3.66 45.88
C ALA A 28 -6.57 -4.73 44.91
N VAL A 29 -7.66 -4.40 44.21
CA VAL A 29 -8.25 -5.24 43.16
C VAL A 29 -7.34 -5.31 41.94
N ALA A 30 -6.81 -4.19 41.44
CA ALA A 30 -5.88 -4.18 40.31
C ALA A 30 -4.54 -4.87 40.61
N ALA A 31 -4.06 -4.78 41.87
CA ALA A 31 -2.84 -5.48 42.30
C ALA A 31 -3.07 -7.00 42.41
N ALA A 32 -4.22 -7.44 42.92
CA ALA A 32 -4.57 -8.85 43.02
C ALA A 32 -4.83 -9.48 41.64
N GLU A 33 -5.52 -8.75 40.75
CA GLU A 33 -5.73 -9.12 39.35
C GLU A 33 -4.40 -9.32 38.62
N ALA A 34 -3.50 -8.33 38.68
CA ALA A 34 -2.18 -8.41 38.03
C ALA A 34 -1.33 -9.56 38.58
N ALA A 35 -1.35 -9.81 39.89
CA ALA A 35 -0.61 -10.90 40.51
C ALA A 35 -1.08 -12.27 40.02
N ARG A 36 -2.40 -12.48 39.92
CA ARG A 36 -2.96 -13.76 39.43
C ARG A 36 -2.80 -13.92 37.93
N ALA A 37 -2.94 -12.84 37.16
CA ALA A 37 -2.65 -12.87 35.73
C ALA A 37 -1.17 -13.22 35.47
N ALA A 38 -0.24 -12.76 36.31
CA ALA A 38 1.18 -13.07 36.18
C ALA A 38 1.47 -14.57 36.26
N GLU A 39 0.77 -15.33 37.10
CA GLU A 39 0.92 -16.79 37.18
C GLU A 39 0.59 -17.47 35.84
N ALA A 40 -0.49 -17.03 35.18
CA ALA A 40 -0.87 -17.55 33.87
C ALA A 40 0.14 -17.16 32.77
N TRP A 41 0.67 -15.93 32.82
CA TRP A 41 1.75 -15.51 31.91
C TRP A 41 3.05 -16.28 32.10
N ILE A 42 3.41 -16.62 33.34
CA ILE A 42 4.56 -17.47 33.65
C ILE A 42 4.34 -18.88 33.09
N ALA A 43 3.14 -19.44 33.23
CA ALA A 43 2.80 -20.73 32.64
C ALA A 43 2.94 -20.71 31.10
N LEU A 44 2.47 -19.64 30.44
CA LEU A 44 2.65 -19.45 28.99
C LEU A 44 4.12 -19.32 28.59
N ALA A 45 4.93 -18.56 29.34
CA ALA A 45 6.36 -18.41 29.08
C ALA A 45 7.10 -19.76 29.14
N ASN A 46 6.65 -20.66 30.02
CA ASN A 46 7.16 -22.03 30.14
C ASN A 46 6.52 -23.01 29.13
N ARG A 47 5.72 -22.51 28.17
CA ARG A 47 4.94 -23.29 27.20
C ARG A 47 3.94 -24.27 27.82
N ASN A 48 3.56 -24.08 29.09
CA ASN A 48 2.52 -24.87 29.73
C ASN A 48 1.13 -24.29 29.48
N VAL A 49 0.64 -24.46 28.25
CA VAL A 49 -0.63 -23.85 27.81
C VAL A 49 -1.85 -24.43 28.55
N ALA A 50 -1.78 -25.68 29.00
CA ALA A 50 -2.89 -26.32 29.74
C ALA A 50 -3.11 -25.68 31.12
N GLU A 51 -2.01 -25.37 31.82
CA GLU A 51 -2.07 -24.68 33.11
C GLU A 51 -2.54 -23.23 32.96
N ALA A 52 -2.03 -22.52 31.95
CA ALA A 52 -2.46 -21.16 31.66
C ALA A 52 -3.97 -21.06 31.36
N GLU A 53 -4.53 -22.02 30.62
CA GLU A 53 -5.96 -22.06 30.30
C GLU A 53 -6.82 -22.31 31.54
N GLU A 54 -6.40 -23.19 32.45
CA GLU A 54 -7.11 -23.42 33.70
C GLU A 54 -7.15 -22.15 34.56
N GLN A 55 -6.03 -21.44 34.66
CA GLN A 55 -5.96 -20.16 35.37
C GLN A 55 -6.81 -19.09 34.68
N LEU A 56 -6.77 -19.02 33.35
CA LEU A 56 -7.58 -18.10 32.56
C LEU A 56 -9.08 -18.29 32.81
N ARG A 57 -9.59 -19.53 32.87
CA ARG A 57 -11.03 -19.79 33.13
C ARG A 57 -11.49 -19.19 34.46
N ARG A 58 -10.65 -19.26 35.49
CA ARG A 58 -10.91 -18.66 36.81
C ARG A 58 -10.90 -17.14 36.72
N LEU A 59 -9.89 -16.58 36.06
CA LEU A 59 -9.75 -15.13 35.87
C LEU A 59 -10.88 -14.51 35.05
N GLN A 60 -11.38 -15.21 34.02
CA GLN A 60 -12.52 -14.75 33.21
C GLN A 60 -13.83 -14.70 34.02
N THR A 61 -13.98 -15.57 35.01
CA THR A 61 -15.14 -15.57 35.91
C THR A 61 -15.05 -14.41 36.90
N GLU A 62 -13.85 -14.13 37.41
CA GLU A 62 -13.62 -13.11 38.43
C GLU A 62 -13.52 -11.69 37.85
N PHE A 63 -12.96 -11.54 36.65
CA PHE A 63 -12.71 -10.26 35.98
C PHE A 63 -13.23 -10.28 34.51
N PRO A 64 -14.54 -10.46 34.28
CA PRO A 64 -15.11 -10.64 32.93
C PRO A 64 -14.96 -9.43 32.00
N ASN A 65 -14.63 -8.25 32.54
CA ASN A 65 -14.51 -6.98 31.82
C ASN A 65 -13.05 -6.48 31.72
N SER A 66 -12.07 -7.26 32.18
CA SER A 66 -10.68 -6.83 32.15
C SER A 66 -10.05 -7.01 30.78
N SER A 67 -9.43 -5.95 30.26
CA SER A 67 -8.61 -6.02 29.05
C SER A 67 -7.30 -6.79 29.27
N GLN A 68 -6.78 -6.85 30.50
CA GLN A 68 -5.60 -7.64 30.83
C GLN A 68 -5.91 -9.14 30.72
N ILE A 69 -7.09 -9.56 31.18
CA ILE A 69 -7.54 -10.95 31.06
C ILE A 69 -7.90 -11.28 29.61
N LEU A 70 -8.41 -10.31 28.84
CA LEU A 70 -8.59 -10.47 27.39
C LEU A 70 -7.25 -10.70 26.67
N ALA A 71 -6.22 -9.91 26.98
CA ALA A 71 -4.90 -10.06 26.39
C ALA A 71 -4.30 -11.46 26.69
N LEU A 72 -4.48 -11.94 27.92
CA LEU A 72 -4.09 -13.30 28.31
C LEU A 72 -4.88 -14.36 27.54
N ALA A 73 -6.20 -14.19 27.38
CA ALA A 73 -7.04 -15.11 26.63
C ALA A 73 -6.60 -15.25 25.18
N VAL A 74 -6.32 -14.11 24.55
CA VAL A 74 -5.79 -14.05 23.18
C VAL A 74 -4.46 -14.78 23.09
N GLU A 75 -3.52 -14.57 24.02
CA GLU A 75 -2.23 -15.27 23.95
C GLU A 75 -2.38 -16.80 24.13
N VAL A 76 -3.26 -17.25 25.03
CA VAL A 76 -3.57 -18.68 25.19
C VAL A 76 -4.09 -19.26 23.87
N ASP A 77 -5.00 -18.56 23.18
CA ASP A 77 -5.55 -19.02 21.90
C ASP A 77 -4.49 -19.05 20.79
N LEU A 78 -3.63 -18.03 20.73
CA LEU A 78 -2.52 -17.94 19.77
C LEU A 78 -1.51 -19.08 19.94
N MET A 79 -1.21 -19.50 21.18
CA MET A 79 -0.27 -20.60 21.41
C MET A 79 -0.84 -21.98 21.09
N ARG A 80 -2.16 -22.12 20.92
CA ARG A 80 -2.83 -23.43 20.96
C ARG A 80 -3.68 -23.77 19.76
N ARG A 81 -4.36 -22.79 19.16
CA ARG A 81 -5.40 -23.03 18.16
C ARG A 81 -5.09 -22.36 16.83
N ASN A 82 -4.86 -21.04 16.83
CA ASN A 82 -4.43 -20.18 15.70
C ASN A 82 -4.92 -18.74 15.94
N ALA A 83 -4.55 -17.83 15.04
CA ALA A 83 -5.00 -16.45 15.05
C ALA A 83 -6.53 -16.28 14.85
N GLU A 84 -7.17 -17.16 14.09
CA GLU A 84 -8.63 -17.16 13.87
C GLU A 84 -9.41 -17.37 15.19
N SER A 85 -8.96 -18.32 16.01
CA SER A 85 -9.58 -18.58 17.31
C SER A 85 -9.43 -17.39 18.26
N ALA A 86 -8.27 -16.73 18.25
CA ALA A 86 -8.02 -15.54 19.04
C ALA A 86 -8.91 -14.37 18.62
N LEU A 87 -9.12 -14.18 17.30
CA LEU A 87 -10.05 -13.19 16.77
C LEU A 87 -11.49 -13.48 17.23
N ALA A 88 -11.93 -14.73 17.13
CA ALA A 88 -13.27 -15.13 17.59
C ALA A 88 -13.47 -14.92 19.11
N SER A 89 -12.42 -15.11 19.92
CA SER A 89 -12.44 -14.79 21.35
C SER A 89 -12.55 -13.28 21.61
N TYR A 90 -11.81 -12.47 20.84
CA TYR A 90 -11.91 -11.01 20.89
C TYR A 90 -13.30 -10.50 20.50
N GLU A 91 -13.87 -10.99 19.39
CA GLU A 91 -15.20 -10.59 18.91
C GLU A 91 -16.31 -10.95 19.91
N ARG A 92 -16.25 -12.14 20.50
CA ARG A 92 -17.17 -12.54 21.59
C ARG A 92 -17.04 -11.64 22.79
N TRP A 93 -15.81 -11.28 23.18
CA TRP A 93 -15.59 -10.31 24.24
C TRP A 93 -16.17 -8.94 23.87
N ARG A 94 -15.93 -8.44 22.66
CA ARG A 94 -16.44 -7.14 22.19
C ARG A 94 -17.97 -7.10 22.12
N SER A 95 -18.64 -8.23 21.88
CA SER A 95 -20.10 -8.26 21.73
C SER A 95 -20.81 -7.69 22.97
N GLY A 96 -21.53 -6.58 22.78
CA GLY A 96 -22.21 -5.85 23.85
C GLY A 96 -21.37 -4.80 24.60
N ARG A 97 -20.20 -4.42 24.09
CA ARG A 97 -19.33 -3.37 24.68
C ARG A 97 -18.96 -2.29 23.67
N ASP A 98 -18.93 -1.03 24.13
CA ASP A 98 -18.62 0.17 23.31
C ASP A 98 -17.12 0.51 23.29
N PHE A 99 -16.27 -0.31 23.92
CA PHE A 99 -14.83 -0.05 24.05
C PHE A 99 -13.99 -1.14 23.36
N GLU A 100 -12.94 -0.72 22.66
CA GLU A 100 -11.96 -1.59 22.00
C GLU A 100 -10.59 -1.43 22.64
N ASP A 101 -9.79 -2.49 22.64
CA ASP A 101 -8.39 -2.45 23.04
C ASP A 101 -7.48 -2.60 21.81
N PRO A 102 -6.91 -1.50 21.27
CA PRO A 102 -6.06 -1.54 20.10
C PRO A 102 -4.81 -2.40 20.27
N SER A 103 -4.32 -2.57 21.51
CA SER A 103 -3.11 -3.37 21.78
C SER A 103 -3.38 -4.87 21.58
N VAL A 104 -4.56 -5.34 21.97
CA VAL A 104 -4.99 -6.72 21.78
C VAL A 104 -5.27 -7.00 20.30
N LEU A 105 -5.97 -6.08 19.61
CA LEU A 105 -6.20 -6.19 18.17
C LEU A 105 -4.91 -6.23 17.36
N ARG A 106 -3.94 -5.35 17.68
CA ARG A 106 -2.62 -5.37 17.04
C ARG A 106 -1.93 -6.72 17.22
N ARG A 107 -2.06 -7.35 18.40
CA ARG A 107 -1.47 -8.67 18.68
C ARG A 107 -2.10 -9.78 17.83
N ILE A 108 -3.43 -9.78 17.70
CA ILE A 108 -4.17 -10.72 16.85
C ILE A 108 -3.77 -10.51 15.38
N ALA A 109 -3.76 -9.25 14.92
CA ALA A 109 -3.37 -8.91 13.56
C ALA A 109 -1.94 -9.38 13.24
N GLN A 110 -0.98 -9.11 14.13
CA GLN A 110 0.39 -9.63 13.98
C GLN A 110 0.43 -11.16 13.87
N ALA A 111 -0.38 -11.88 14.64
CA ALA A 111 -0.42 -13.33 14.57
C ALA A 111 -0.98 -13.83 13.22
N VAL A 112 -2.08 -13.25 12.73
CA VAL A 112 -2.63 -13.55 11.40
C VAL A 112 -1.56 -13.31 10.32
N LEU A 113 -0.89 -12.16 10.38
CA LEU A 113 0.15 -11.82 9.41
C LEU A 113 1.35 -12.78 9.50
N ARG A 114 1.73 -13.26 10.70
CA ARG A 114 2.80 -14.25 10.85
C ARG A 114 2.41 -15.61 10.28
N GLU A 115 1.16 -16.05 10.44
CA GLU A 115 0.65 -17.27 9.82
C GLU A 115 0.71 -17.17 8.30
N ILE A 116 0.26 -16.05 7.73
CA ILE A 116 0.36 -15.77 6.28
C ILE A 116 1.83 -15.74 5.82
N ALA A 117 2.71 -15.07 6.58
CA ALA A 117 4.12 -14.92 6.24
C ALA A 117 4.90 -16.24 6.32
N ALA A 118 4.44 -17.18 7.16
CA ALA A 118 5.07 -18.48 7.37
C ALA A 118 4.93 -19.42 6.16
N ASP A 119 3.85 -19.30 5.36
CA ASP A 119 3.66 -20.07 4.14
C ASP A 119 4.38 -19.41 2.95
N PRO A 120 5.44 -20.05 2.40
CA PRO A 120 6.17 -19.50 1.27
C PRO A 120 5.38 -19.33 -0.02
N SER A 121 4.29 -20.08 -0.17
CA SER A 121 3.46 -20.10 -1.37
C SER A 121 2.26 -19.16 -1.29
N HIS A 122 2.00 -18.56 -0.13
CA HIS A 122 0.84 -17.71 0.06
C HIS A 122 0.96 -16.42 -0.76
N ILE A 123 -0.07 -16.10 -1.55
CA ILE A 123 -0.06 -14.96 -2.48
C ILE A 123 0.22 -13.64 -1.76
N ARG A 124 -0.35 -13.46 -0.55
CA ARG A 124 -0.17 -12.26 0.30
C ARG A 124 1.03 -12.33 1.25
N ARG A 125 1.96 -13.28 1.05
CA ARG A 125 3.10 -13.45 1.94
C ARG A 125 3.95 -12.17 2.06
N LEU A 126 4.26 -11.53 0.93
CA LEU A 126 5.09 -10.33 0.93
C LEU A 126 4.38 -9.13 1.57
N GLU A 127 3.07 -9.00 1.37
CA GLU A 127 2.24 -8.00 2.04
C GLU A 127 2.24 -8.21 3.56
N ALA A 128 2.11 -9.46 4.01
CA ALA A 128 2.12 -9.77 5.42
C ALA A 128 3.49 -9.53 6.07
N LEU A 129 4.56 -9.93 5.39
CA LEU A 129 5.93 -9.62 5.82
C LEU A 129 6.16 -8.10 5.90
N ARG A 130 5.67 -7.34 4.91
CA ARG A 130 5.76 -5.88 4.90
C ARG A 130 5.02 -5.27 6.08
N ALA A 131 3.76 -5.62 6.28
CA ALA A 131 2.95 -5.10 7.37
C ALA A 131 3.59 -5.40 8.74
N LEU A 132 4.16 -6.60 8.92
CA LEU A 132 4.92 -6.95 10.13
C LEU A 132 6.20 -6.12 10.27
N ALA A 133 6.97 -5.95 9.20
CA ALA A 133 8.22 -5.17 9.22
C ALA A 133 7.96 -3.68 9.52
N ASP A 134 6.95 -3.08 8.90
CA ASP A 134 6.50 -1.71 9.14
C ASP A 134 6.00 -1.54 10.60
N ASP A 135 5.45 -2.62 11.18
CA ASP A 135 5.04 -2.67 12.58
C ASP A 135 6.20 -2.91 13.57
N GLY A 136 7.43 -3.10 13.05
CA GLY A 136 8.68 -3.24 13.83
C GLY A 136 9.19 -4.68 13.99
N ASP A 137 8.60 -5.66 13.32
CA ASP A 137 9.04 -7.06 13.37
C ASP A 137 10.36 -7.24 12.59
N ARG A 138 11.44 -7.47 13.34
CA ARG A 138 12.80 -7.61 12.79
C ARG A 138 12.99 -8.90 11.99
N GLU A 139 12.30 -9.97 12.34
CA GLU A 139 12.40 -11.24 11.61
C GLU A 139 11.68 -11.15 10.28
N ALA A 140 10.52 -10.48 10.26
CA ALA A 140 9.82 -10.17 9.02
C ALA A 140 10.69 -9.28 8.11
N ALA A 141 11.29 -8.22 8.66
CA ALA A 141 12.21 -7.35 7.91
C ALA A 141 13.42 -8.11 7.34
N ALA A 142 14.02 -9.02 8.12
CA ALA A 142 15.11 -9.87 7.66
C ALA A 142 14.67 -10.85 6.55
N SER A 143 13.47 -11.43 6.68
CA SER A 143 12.89 -12.33 5.68
C SER A 143 12.62 -11.60 4.36
N MET A 144 12.12 -10.36 4.40
CA MET A 144 11.95 -9.51 3.21
C MET A 144 13.28 -9.20 2.53
N LEU A 145 14.32 -8.90 3.33
CA LEU A 145 15.66 -8.65 2.81
C LEU A 145 16.21 -9.85 2.05
N GLU A 146 15.98 -11.05 2.60
CA GLU A 146 16.39 -12.29 1.96
C GLU A 146 15.57 -12.56 0.69
N ALA A 147 14.25 -12.30 0.70
CA ALA A 147 13.41 -12.37 -0.49
C ALA A 147 13.87 -11.40 -1.59
N ALA A 148 14.25 -10.16 -1.25
CA ALA A 148 14.83 -9.22 -2.21
C ALA A 148 16.18 -9.72 -2.79
N ARG A 149 16.93 -10.49 -2.00
CA ARG A 149 18.27 -11.00 -2.38
C ARG A 149 18.24 -12.33 -3.14
N LYS A 150 17.31 -13.23 -2.86
CA LYS A 150 17.31 -14.59 -3.41
C LYS A 150 15.95 -15.02 -3.97
N GLY A 151 14.93 -14.18 -3.86
CA GLY A 151 13.59 -14.46 -4.35
C GLY A 151 13.54 -14.63 -5.87
N SER A 152 12.39 -15.09 -6.34
CA SER A 152 12.11 -15.15 -7.77
C SER A 152 12.06 -13.74 -8.37
N VAL A 153 12.10 -13.64 -9.70
CA VAL A 153 11.92 -12.36 -10.40
C VAL A 153 10.58 -11.70 -10.00
N ALA A 154 9.53 -12.49 -9.78
CA ALA A 154 8.23 -12.00 -9.34
C ALA A 154 8.28 -11.44 -7.90
N ASP A 155 8.96 -12.13 -6.97
CA ASP A 155 9.11 -11.64 -5.59
C ASP A 155 9.90 -10.33 -5.55
N ILE A 156 11.00 -10.27 -6.30
CA ILE A 156 11.84 -9.09 -6.38
C ILE A 156 11.05 -7.94 -7.05
N ALA A 157 10.24 -8.21 -8.07
CA ALA A 157 9.38 -7.19 -8.69
C ALA A 157 8.33 -6.65 -7.71
N ALA A 158 7.62 -7.53 -6.98
CA ALA A 158 6.66 -7.11 -5.97
C ALA A 158 7.30 -6.27 -4.85
N LEU A 159 8.50 -6.65 -4.41
CA LEU A 159 9.27 -5.88 -3.43
C LEU A 159 9.76 -4.53 -4.00
N ALA A 160 10.13 -4.48 -5.28
CA ALA A 160 10.50 -3.24 -5.95
C ALA A 160 9.31 -2.28 -6.07
N ALA A 161 8.13 -2.79 -6.44
CA ALA A 161 6.87 -2.04 -6.45
C ALA A 161 6.48 -1.51 -5.07
N ALA A 162 6.83 -2.25 -4.01
CA ALA A 162 6.69 -1.80 -2.63
C ALA A 162 7.76 -0.77 -2.18
N GLY A 163 8.75 -0.45 -3.03
CA GLY A 163 9.78 0.55 -2.76
C GLY A 163 11.03 0.02 -2.04
N HIS A 164 11.25 -1.30 -1.98
CA HIS A 164 12.43 -1.85 -1.30
C HIS A 164 13.72 -1.57 -2.08
N PRO A 165 14.71 -0.85 -1.50
CA PRO A 165 15.90 -0.41 -2.23
C PRO A 165 16.72 -1.56 -2.85
N GLN A 166 16.93 -2.65 -2.10
CA GLN A 166 17.69 -3.79 -2.63
C GLN A 166 16.95 -4.53 -3.76
N ALA A 167 15.62 -4.56 -3.70
CA ALA A 167 14.82 -5.13 -4.77
C ALA A 167 14.88 -4.24 -6.02
N ILE A 168 14.77 -2.92 -5.84
CA ILE A 168 14.94 -1.93 -6.91
C ILE A 168 16.29 -2.12 -7.63
N ASP A 169 17.39 -2.20 -6.89
CA ASP A 169 18.73 -2.37 -7.47
C ASP A 169 18.82 -3.68 -8.28
N ARG A 170 18.23 -4.77 -7.76
CA ARG A 170 18.19 -6.07 -8.45
C ARG A 170 17.33 -6.07 -9.68
N VAL A 171 16.17 -5.41 -9.66
CA VAL A 171 15.32 -5.27 -10.84
C VAL A 171 16.04 -4.42 -11.89
N ALA A 172 16.65 -3.29 -11.50
CA ALA A 172 17.41 -2.44 -12.41
C ALA A 172 18.57 -3.21 -13.06
N GLU A 173 19.31 -4.02 -12.30
CA GLU A 173 20.34 -4.92 -12.84
C GLU A 173 19.74 -5.98 -13.79
N ALA A 174 18.58 -6.56 -13.45
CA ALA A 174 17.90 -7.53 -14.31
C ALA A 174 17.47 -6.94 -15.66
N LEU A 175 17.07 -5.66 -15.71
CA LEU A 175 16.73 -4.97 -16.96
C LEU A 175 17.91 -4.87 -17.93
N THR A 176 19.15 -4.85 -17.45
CA THR A 176 20.35 -4.82 -18.31
C THR A 176 20.64 -6.15 -19.01
N ARG A 177 19.95 -7.23 -18.60
CA ARG A 177 20.15 -8.59 -19.13
C ARG A 177 18.97 -9.00 -20.03
N PRO A 178 19.14 -10.01 -20.90
CA PRO A 178 18.03 -10.59 -21.64
C PRO A 178 17.12 -11.36 -20.68
N VAL A 179 16.03 -10.74 -20.24
CA VAL A 179 15.00 -11.37 -19.41
C VAL A 179 13.68 -11.50 -20.17
N PRO A 180 12.87 -12.55 -19.92
CA PRO A 180 11.67 -12.82 -20.71
C PRO A 180 10.60 -11.72 -20.62
N ASN A 181 10.47 -11.06 -19.47
CA ASN A 181 9.43 -10.08 -19.20
C ASN A 181 10.03 -8.80 -18.57
N LYS A 182 10.55 -7.89 -19.40
CA LYS A 182 11.07 -6.58 -18.94
C LYS A 182 9.95 -5.60 -18.59
N ILE A 183 8.76 -5.75 -19.17
CA ILE A 183 7.64 -4.82 -18.98
C ILE A 183 7.19 -4.84 -17.51
N ALA A 184 6.92 -6.02 -16.95
CA ALA A 184 6.52 -6.14 -15.55
C ALA A 184 7.57 -5.60 -14.56
N LEU A 185 8.86 -5.72 -14.92
CA LEU A 185 9.96 -5.17 -14.13
C LEU A 185 9.99 -3.63 -14.16
N VAL A 186 9.78 -3.03 -15.34
CA VAL A 186 9.68 -1.57 -15.48
C VAL A 186 8.45 -1.02 -14.76
N GLU A 187 7.31 -1.71 -14.85
CA GLU A 187 6.09 -1.34 -14.14
C GLU A 187 6.30 -1.34 -12.63
N ALA A 188 6.89 -2.42 -12.10
CA ALA A 188 7.24 -2.50 -10.68
C ALA A 188 8.16 -1.35 -10.23
N LEU A 189 9.18 -1.02 -11.01
CA LEU A 189 10.06 0.11 -10.69
C LEU A 189 9.32 1.46 -10.72
N ALA A 190 8.43 1.66 -11.69
CA ALA A 190 7.64 2.89 -11.80
C ALA A 190 6.62 3.01 -10.65
N GLU A 191 5.98 1.91 -10.24
CA GLU A 191 5.08 1.86 -9.08
C GLU A 191 5.80 2.15 -7.77
N GLY A 192 6.98 1.57 -7.59
CA GLY A 192 7.81 1.81 -6.41
C GLY A 192 8.47 3.20 -6.36
N GLY A 193 8.26 4.05 -7.36
CA GLY A 193 8.90 5.37 -7.42
C GLY A 193 10.42 5.30 -7.52
N ALA A 194 10.96 4.25 -8.15
CA ALA A 194 12.38 3.92 -8.19
C ALA A 194 13.20 4.86 -9.11
N THR A 195 13.40 6.11 -8.68
CA THR A 195 14.18 7.11 -9.43
C THR A 195 15.64 6.69 -9.66
N SER A 196 16.22 5.87 -8.78
CA SER A 196 17.57 5.30 -8.98
C SER A 196 17.65 4.36 -10.20
N ALA A 197 16.53 3.81 -10.65
CA ALA A 197 16.47 2.91 -11.82
C ALA A 197 16.27 3.63 -13.16
N ILE A 198 16.13 4.97 -13.15
CA ILE A 198 15.93 5.77 -14.37
C ILE A 198 16.96 5.45 -15.47
N PRO A 199 18.28 5.32 -15.21
CA PRO A 199 19.23 4.97 -16.26
C PRO A 199 18.97 3.60 -16.91
N ALA A 200 18.57 2.60 -16.12
CA ALA A 200 18.25 1.27 -16.65
C ALA A 200 16.97 1.31 -17.50
N ILE A 201 15.95 2.02 -17.04
CA ILE A 201 14.69 2.21 -17.78
C ILE A 201 14.94 3.00 -19.07
N ALA A 202 15.75 4.06 -19.03
CA ALA A 202 16.06 4.87 -20.20
C ALA A 202 16.74 4.08 -21.32
N SER A 203 17.58 3.09 -20.97
CA SER A 203 18.23 2.21 -21.96
C SER A 203 17.21 1.40 -22.79
N MET A 204 16.01 1.17 -22.25
CA MET A 204 14.95 0.44 -22.94
C MET A 204 14.24 1.26 -24.02
N LEU A 205 14.45 2.58 -24.10
CA LEU A 205 13.93 3.42 -25.19
C LEU A 205 14.54 3.08 -26.56
N ASP A 206 15.65 2.32 -26.58
CA ASP A 206 16.36 1.91 -27.79
C ASP A 206 16.25 0.40 -28.05
N GLU A 207 15.43 -0.31 -27.28
CA GLU A 207 15.26 -1.76 -27.47
C GLU A 207 14.46 -2.10 -28.74
N PRO A 208 14.74 -3.25 -29.38
CA PRO A 208 14.14 -3.62 -30.65
C PRO A 208 12.62 -3.84 -30.54
N ARG A 209 12.15 -4.35 -29.38
CA ARG A 209 10.73 -4.59 -29.13
C ARG A 209 10.01 -3.27 -28.78
N PRO A 210 9.02 -2.82 -29.57
CA PRO A 210 8.37 -1.55 -29.30
C PRO A 210 7.59 -1.54 -27.99
N GLU A 211 7.13 -2.69 -27.50
CA GLU A 211 6.47 -2.82 -26.20
C GLU A 211 7.39 -2.41 -25.05
N HIS A 212 8.69 -2.71 -25.15
CA HIS A 212 9.69 -2.31 -24.17
C HIS A 212 9.95 -0.80 -24.22
N ARG A 213 9.98 -0.21 -25.43
CA ARG A 213 10.10 1.25 -25.61
C ARG A 213 8.91 2.00 -25.02
N ALA A 214 7.69 1.49 -25.25
CA ALA A 214 6.46 2.06 -24.67
C ALA A 214 6.49 2.02 -23.14
N ALA A 215 6.81 0.86 -22.56
CA ALA A 215 6.89 0.71 -21.10
C ALA A 215 7.91 1.69 -20.50
N ALA A 216 9.08 1.82 -21.12
CA ALA A 216 10.11 2.77 -20.70
C ALA A 216 9.64 4.23 -20.79
N ALA A 217 9.03 4.63 -21.90
CA ALA A 217 8.54 5.99 -22.10
C ALA A 217 7.50 6.40 -21.05
N SER A 218 6.56 5.50 -20.75
CA SER A 218 5.56 5.71 -19.70
C SER A 218 6.19 5.80 -18.31
N ALA A 219 7.07 4.86 -17.97
CA ALA A 219 7.73 4.82 -16.66
C ALA A 219 8.60 6.06 -16.39
N LEU A 220 9.33 6.55 -17.39
CA LEU A 220 10.13 7.78 -17.26
C LEU A 220 9.26 9.01 -16.95
N GLY A 221 8.05 9.08 -17.51
CA GLY A 221 7.07 10.10 -17.17
C GLY A 221 6.67 10.05 -15.70
N ARG A 222 6.25 8.86 -15.23
CA ARG A 222 5.81 8.61 -13.85
C ARG A 222 6.91 8.85 -12.82
N LEU A 223 8.16 8.54 -13.18
CA LEU A 223 9.34 8.73 -12.33
C LEU A 223 9.91 10.15 -12.36
N GLY A 224 9.33 11.07 -13.15
CA GLY A 224 9.78 12.46 -13.19
C GLY A 224 11.14 12.64 -13.88
N ALA A 225 11.51 11.76 -14.81
CA ALA A 225 12.82 11.73 -15.46
C ALA A 225 13.01 12.83 -16.52
N ARG A 226 13.12 14.09 -16.06
CA ARG A 226 13.17 15.30 -16.90
C ARG A 226 14.33 15.34 -17.89
N ASP A 227 15.45 14.68 -17.59
CA ASP A 227 16.62 14.62 -18.47
C ASP A 227 16.34 13.88 -19.79
N HIS A 228 15.25 13.11 -19.86
CA HIS A 228 14.86 12.34 -21.05
C HIS A 228 13.76 12.99 -21.90
N VAL A 229 13.34 14.22 -21.59
CA VAL A 229 12.30 14.94 -22.35
C VAL A 229 12.61 14.98 -23.84
N GLU A 230 13.85 15.31 -24.24
CA GLU A 230 14.17 15.43 -25.66
C GLU A 230 14.13 14.07 -26.37
N ARG A 231 14.52 12.98 -25.70
CA ARG A 231 14.43 11.64 -26.27
C ARG A 231 12.97 11.23 -26.47
N LEU A 232 12.09 11.52 -25.51
CA LEU A 232 10.65 11.26 -25.66
C LEU A 232 10.03 12.09 -26.80
N ARG A 233 10.45 13.36 -26.98
CA ARG A 233 10.01 14.18 -28.12
C ARG A 233 10.43 13.58 -29.47
N GLN A 234 11.62 12.99 -29.56
CA GLN A 234 12.07 12.30 -30.76
C GLN A 234 11.16 11.11 -31.07
N ILE A 235 10.90 10.24 -30.07
CA ILE A 235 10.02 9.06 -30.22
C ILE A 235 8.61 9.50 -30.66
N LEU A 236 8.05 10.53 -30.05
CA LEU A 236 6.73 11.07 -30.41
C LEU A 236 6.64 11.47 -31.91
N LYS A 237 7.72 12.02 -32.46
CA LYS A 237 7.80 12.54 -33.83
C LYS A 237 8.23 11.50 -34.87
N GLN A 238 8.65 10.30 -34.45
CA GLN A 238 9.07 9.25 -35.37
C GLN A 238 7.85 8.63 -36.06
N PRO A 239 7.72 8.74 -37.41
CA PRO A 239 6.54 8.25 -38.13
C PRO A 239 6.43 6.72 -38.12
N ASP A 240 7.57 6.03 -38.17
CA ASP A 240 7.64 4.56 -38.22
C ASP A 240 7.48 3.91 -36.84
N GLU A 241 7.45 4.72 -35.79
CA GLU A 241 7.23 4.26 -34.42
C GLU A 241 5.73 3.90 -34.24
N PRO A 242 5.40 2.72 -33.68
CA PRO A 242 4.01 2.31 -33.51
C PRO A 242 3.18 3.34 -32.73
N PRO A 243 1.89 3.52 -33.06
CA PRO A 243 1.03 4.53 -32.42
C PRO A 243 1.01 4.45 -30.89
N TYR A 244 1.04 3.26 -30.31
CA TYR A 244 1.01 3.07 -28.86
C TYR A 244 2.32 3.50 -28.17
N VAL A 245 3.47 3.37 -28.84
CA VAL A 245 4.76 3.84 -28.31
C VAL A 245 4.80 5.36 -28.33
N ARG A 246 4.32 5.96 -29.43
CA ARG A 246 4.16 7.42 -29.54
C ARG A 246 3.17 7.94 -28.49
N LEU A 247 2.14 7.15 -28.14
CA LEU A 247 1.21 7.46 -27.05
C LEU A 247 1.91 7.45 -25.70
N ALA A 248 2.67 6.41 -25.39
CA ALA A 248 3.46 6.35 -24.15
C ALA A 248 4.45 7.52 -24.05
N ALA A 249 5.10 7.91 -25.16
CA ALA A 249 5.98 9.08 -25.19
C ALA A 249 5.23 10.40 -24.96
N ALA A 250 4.07 10.59 -25.59
CA ALA A 250 3.23 11.77 -25.37
C ALA A 250 2.73 11.85 -23.91
N ALA A 251 2.29 10.73 -23.34
CA ALA A 251 1.86 10.62 -21.96
C ALA A 251 3.01 10.95 -20.99
N GLY A 252 4.18 10.35 -21.22
CA GLY A 252 5.37 10.61 -20.41
C GLY A 252 5.79 12.07 -20.48
N LEU A 253 5.80 12.69 -21.66
CA LEU A 253 6.06 14.13 -21.82
C LEU A 253 5.08 14.98 -21.02
N TYR A 254 3.78 14.69 -21.14
CA TYR A 254 2.74 15.43 -20.45
C TYR A 254 2.92 15.38 -18.93
N GLN A 255 3.19 14.19 -18.37
CA GLN A 255 3.50 13.99 -16.94
C GLN A 255 4.75 14.77 -16.50
N LEU A 256 5.76 14.89 -17.36
CA LEU A 256 6.98 15.68 -17.10
C LEU A 256 6.76 17.20 -17.19
N GLY A 257 5.55 17.64 -17.52
CA GLY A 257 5.21 19.05 -17.68
C GLY A 257 5.39 19.58 -19.10
N ASP A 258 5.75 18.73 -20.06
CA ASP A 258 5.94 19.09 -21.47
C ASP A 258 4.65 18.92 -22.27
N SER A 259 4.16 20.02 -22.86
CA SER A 259 2.90 20.03 -23.59
C SER A 259 3.00 19.62 -25.07
N SER A 260 4.17 19.20 -25.57
CA SER A 260 4.35 18.86 -26.98
C SER A 260 3.55 17.64 -27.42
N GLY A 261 3.22 16.74 -26.48
CA GLY A 261 2.35 15.57 -26.71
C GLY A 261 0.85 15.87 -26.63
N LEU A 262 0.44 17.04 -26.13
CA LEU A 262 -0.96 17.30 -25.76
C LEU A 262 -1.93 17.19 -26.94
N ALA A 263 -1.61 17.83 -28.07
CA ALA A 263 -2.48 17.78 -29.26
C ALA A 263 -2.64 16.35 -29.81
N GLN A 264 -1.59 15.53 -29.68
CA GLN A 264 -1.62 14.13 -30.10
C GLN A 264 -2.47 13.28 -29.13
N LEU A 265 -2.36 13.51 -27.82
CA LEU A 265 -3.23 12.86 -26.82
C LEU A 265 -4.72 13.20 -27.07
N GLN A 266 -5.05 14.47 -27.31
CA GLN A 266 -6.40 14.89 -27.68
C GLN A 266 -6.89 14.23 -28.98
N THR A 267 -5.98 13.97 -29.93
CA THR A 267 -6.33 13.24 -31.15
C THR A 267 -6.62 11.77 -30.86
N TRP A 268 -5.83 11.11 -30.02
CA TRP A 268 -6.07 9.70 -29.65
C TRP A 268 -7.24 9.49 -28.70
N LEU A 269 -7.66 10.52 -27.95
CA LEU A 269 -8.92 10.51 -27.22
C LEU A 269 -10.13 10.25 -28.15
N ARG A 270 -10.01 10.62 -29.44
CA ARG A 270 -10.99 10.37 -30.51
C ARG A 270 -10.66 9.14 -31.38
N SER A 271 -9.74 8.28 -30.94
CA SER A 271 -9.33 7.08 -31.70
C SER A 271 -10.52 6.12 -31.89
N PRO A 272 -10.63 5.43 -33.04
CA PRO A 272 -11.59 4.34 -33.19
C PRO A 272 -11.31 3.17 -32.23
N VAL A 273 -10.07 3.02 -31.76
CA VAL A 273 -9.65 1.93 -30.85
C VAL A 273 -9.94 2.31 -29.39
N PRO A 274 -10.82 1.60 -28.66
CA PRO A 274 -11.17 1.94 -27.27
C PRO A 274 -9.97 1.97 -26.32
N ALA A 275 -9.04 1.02 -26.44
CA ALA A 275 -7.82 0.99 -25.63
C ALA A 275 -6.94 2.25 -25.82
N MET A 276 -6.87 2.79 -27.05
CA MET A 276 -6.14 4.04 -27.29
C MET A 276 -6.85 5.26 -26.71
N ARG A 277 -8.20 5.28 -26.74
CA ARG A 277 -8.97 6.35 -26.09
C ARG A 277 -8.76 6.33 -24.58
N LEU A 278 -8.79 5.14 -23.98
CA LEU A 278 -8.54 4.97 -22.55
C LEU A 278 -7.14 5.46 -22.18
N ALA A 279 -6.09 4.96 -22.85
CA ALA A 279 -4.73 5.36 -22.55
C ALA A 279 -4.49 6.88 -22.73
N ALA A 280 -5.12 7.50 -23.73
CA ALA A 280 -5.08 8.95 -23.89
C ALA A 280 -5.82 9.68 -22.77
N ALA A 281 -6.99 9.19 -22.35
CA ALA A 281 -7.75 9.73 -21.24
C ALA A 281 -6.96 9.64 -19.92
N GLU A 282 -6.33 8.50 -19.64
CA GLU A 282 -5.45 8.30 -18.48
C GLU A 282 -4.31 9.32 -18.48
N ALA A 283 -3.62 9.47 -19.61
CA ALA A 283 -2.52 10.42 -19.74
C ALA A 283 -2.95 11.87 -19.45
N LEU A 284 -4.13 12.28 -19.94
CA LEU A 284 -4.62 13.65 -19.80
C LEU A 284 -4.98 14.03 -18.37
N VAL A 285 -5.21 13.07 -17.47
CA VAL A 285 -5.46 13.32 -16.03
C VAL A 285 -4.30 12.89 -15.13
N ALA A 286 -3.19 12.42 -15.69
CA ALA A 286 -2.07 11.90 -14.92
C ALA A 286 -1.31 12.99 -14.13
N ARG A 287 -1.50 14.28 -14.44
CA ARG A 287 -0.93 15.39 -13.66
C ARG A 287 -1.90 15.82 -12.57
N GLN A 288 -1.37 16.20 -11.40
CA GLN A 288 -2.18 16.70 -10.27
C GLN A 288 -2.98 17.98 -10.61
N ASP A 289 -2.46 18.82 -11.50
CA ASP A 289 -3.10 20.07 -11.94
C ASP A 289 -4.00 19.89 -13.16
N ALA A 290 -4.08 18.68 -13.73
CA ALA A 290 -4.97 18.40 -14.84
C ALA A 290 -6.44 18.52 -14.40
N ARG A 291 -7.26 19.04 -15.31
CA ARG A 291 -8.71 19.12 -15.16
C ARG A 291 -9.33 18.50 -16.40
N PRO A 292 -10.09 17.40 -16.28
CA PRO A 292 -10.78 16.84 -17.42
C PRO A 292 -11.80 17.84 -17.94
N ASP A 293 -11.83 18.00 -19.26
CA ASP A 293 -12.83 18.82 -19.94
C ASP A 293 -14.08 18.00 -20.30
N GLY A 294 -15.06 18.65 -20.95
CA GLY A 294 -16.30 17.98 -21.35
C GLY A 294 -16.08 16.84 -22.35
N GLU A 295 -15.07 16.97 -23.23
CA GLU A 295 -14.73 15.93 -24.21
C GLU A 295 -14.20 14.69 -23.49
N TRP A 296 -13.23 14.87 -22.60
CA TRP A 296 -12.71 13.79 -21.75
C TRP A 296 -13.83 13.09 -20.97
N MET A 297 -14.72 13.85 -20.33
CA MET A 297 -15.84 13.28 -19.55
C MET A 297 -16.79 12.45 -20.42
N SER A 298 -17.10 12.91 -21.64
CA SER A 298 -17.92 12.13 -22.57
C SER A 298 -17.24 10.84 -23.01
N THR A 299 -15.95 10.91 -23.38
CA THR A 299 -15.21 9.73 -23.84
C THR A 299 -15.07 8.68 -22.74
N VAL A 300 -14.72 9.07 -21.51
CA VAL A 300 -14.58 8.10 -20.40
C VAL A 300 -15.93 7.46 -20.04
N ARG A 301 -17.03 8.22 -20.10
CA ARG A 301 -18.38 7.65 -19.90
C ARG A 301 -18.74 6.64 -20.98
N GLU A 302 -18.44 6.92 -22.24
CA GLU A 302 -18.65 5.99 -23.35
C GLU A 302 -17.82 4.70 -23.16
N LEU A 303 -16.58 4.81 -22.68
CA LEU A 303 -15.69 3.67 -22.48
C LEU A 303 -16.17 2.68 -21.40
N GLN A 304 -17.03 3.09 -20.47
CA GLN A 304 -17.66 2.15 -19.52
C GLN A 304 -18.56 1.10 -20.19
N GLN A 305 -18.97 1.36 -21.44
CA GLN A 305 -19.78 0.46 -22.27
C GLN A 305 -18.95 -0.22 -23.38
N ALA A 306 -17.62 -0.15 -23.32
CA ALA A 306 -16.76 -0.82 -24.30
C ALA A 306 -16.91 -2.35 -24.22
N ASP A 307 -16.76 -3.05 -25.34
CA ASP A 307 -16.86 -4.52 -25.36
C ASP A 307 -15.79 -5.19 -24.49
N ASP A 308 -14.60 -4.58 -24.41
CA ASP A 308 -13.47 -5.07 -23.63
C ASP A 308 -13.64 -4.76 -22.13
N PRO A 309 -13.75 -5.77 -21.25
CA PRO A 309 -13.91 -5.56 -19.81
C PRO A 309 -12.74 -4.81 -19.15
N ALA A 310 -11.52 -4.96 -19.65
CA ALA A 310 -10.37 -4.23 -19.12
C ALA A 310 -10.50 -2.72 -19.41
N VAL A 311 -11.01 -2.37 -20.59
CA VAL A 311 -11.28 -0.97 -20.96
C VAL A 311 -12.38 -0.39 -20.07
N ARG A 312 -13.43 -1.16 -19.77
CA ARG A 312 -14.50 -0.74 -18.86
C ARG A 312 -14.00 -0.50 -17.44
N LEU A 313 -13.15 -1.39 -16.93
CA LEU A 313 -12.55 -1.24 -15.60
C LEU A 313 -11.69 0.03 -15.54
N GLY A 314 -10.80 0.24 -16.52
CA GLY A 314 -9.97 1.45 -16.58
C GLY A 314 -10.79 2.73 -16.66
N ALA A 315 -11.86 2.73 -17.47
CA ALA A 315 -12.78 3.86 -17.56
C ALA A 315 -13.49 4.14 -16.23
N ALA A 316 -13.93 3.10 -15.51
CA ALA A 316 -14.54 3.25 -14.20
C ALA A 316 -13.55 3.84 -13.19
N LYS A 317 -12.28 3.39 -13.18
CA LYS A 317 -11.23 3.95 -12.31
C LYS A 317 -11.00 5.44 -12.56
N LEU A 318 -10.89 5.83 -13.83
CA LEU A 318 -10.73 7.23 -14.21
C LEU A 318 -11.93 8.08 -13.81
N LEU A 319 -13.13 7.52 -13.90
CA LEU A 319 -14.36 8.24 -13.61
C LEU A 319 -14.62 8.36 -12.11
N ALA A 320 -14.09 7.45 -11.27
CA ALA A 320 -14.38 7.40 -9.84
C ALA A 320 -14.22 8.75 -9.10
N PRO A 321 -13.16 9.55 -9.31
CA PRO A 321 -13.03 10.86 -8.65
C PRO A 321 -14.04 11.93 -9.13
N HIS A 322 -14.70 11.71 -10.26
CA HIS A 322 -15.56 12.70 -10.94
C HIS A 322 -17.04 12.32 -10.94
N ASP A 323 -17.35 11.02 -10.96
CA ASP A 323 -18.69 10.44 -10.94
C ASP A 323 -18.65 9.05 -10.26
N PRO A 324 -18.54 9.01 -8.91
CA PRO A 324 -18.39 7.75 -8.16
C PRO A 324 -19.57 6.79 -8.36
N ALA A 325 -20.77 7.32 -8.58
CA ALA A 325 -21.97 6.52 -8.76
C ALA A 325 -21.89 5.69 -10.06
N ALA A 326 -21.48 6.32 -11.16
CA ALA A 326 -21.29 5.63 -12.43
C ALA A 326 -20.14 4.61 -12.36
N ALA A 327 -19.02 4.99 -11.74
CA ALA A 327 -17.86 4.11 -11.56
C ALA A 327 -18.21 2.85 -10.75
N ARG A 328 -18.86 3.00 -9.60
CA ARG A 328 -19.31 1.87 -8.76
C ARG A 328 -20.25 0.95 -9.51
N ALA A 329 -21.21 1.48 -10.27
CA ALA A 329 -22.15 0.65 -11.04
C ALA A 329 -21.41 -0.26 -12.03
N THR A 330 -20.40 0.28 -12.71
CA THR A 330 -19.59 -0.49 -13.67
C THR A 330 -18.70 -1.51 -12.97
N MET A 331 -18.03 -1.13 -11.87
CA MET A 331 -17.19 -2.03 -11.07
C MET A 331 -18.00 -3.17 -10.44
N GLN A 332 -19.23 -2.93 -9.95
CA GLN A 332 -20.13 -3.97 -9.44
C GLN A 332 -20.50 -5.00 -10.52
N GLN A 333 -20.77 -4.51 -11.73
CA GLN A 333 -21.07 -5.40 -12.86
C GLN A 333 -19.86 -6.27 -13.22
N LEU A 334 -18.65 -5.70 -13.21
CA LEU A 334 -17.41 -6.44 -13.48
C LEU A 334 -17.03 -7.40 -12.34
N ALA A 335 -17.29 -7.03 -11.09
CA ALA A 335 -17.11 -7.90 -9.93
C ALA A 335 -18.00 -9.15 -9.96
N SER A 336 -19.06 -9.13 -10.78
CA SER A 336 -19.97 -10.26 -11.00
C SER A 336 -19.62 -11.09 -12.25
N SER A 337 -18.49 -10.83 -12.91
CA SER A 337 -18.08 -11.56 -14.11
C SER A 337 -17.55 -12.96 -13.81
N ASP A 338 -17.67 -13.87 -14.78
CA ASP A 338 -17.12 -15.23 -14.68
C ASP A 338 -15.58 -15.27 -14.69
N ASP A 339 -14.92 -14.19 -15.12
CA ASP A 339 -13.47 -14.05 -15.04
C ASP A 339 -13.07 -13.71 -13.59
N ILE A 340 -12.50 -14.70 -12.90
CA ILE A 340 -12.10 -14.61 -11.49
C ILE A 340 -11.11 -13.47 -11.26
N LEU A 341 -10.15 -13.27 -12.17
CA LEU A 341 -9.11 -12.26 -11.98
C LEU A 341 -9.73 -10.86 -12.13
N LEU A 342 -10.51 -10.66 -13.19
CA LEU A 342 -11.22 -9.40 -13.42
C LEU A 342 -12.20 -9.10 -12.27
N ALA A 343 -12.94 -10.10 -11.80
CA ALA A 343 -13.88 -9.95 -10.70
C ALA A 343 -13.17 -9.55 -9.40
N ALA A 344 -12.04 -10.20 -9.08
CA ALA A 344 -11.23 -9.87 -7.91
C ALA A 344 -10.64 -8.46 -8.00
N THR A 345 -10.12 -8.04 -9.16
CA THR A 345 -9.60 -6.69 -9.35
C THR A 345 -10.70 -5.65 -9.24
N ALA A 346 -11.85 -5.86 -9.89
CA ALA A 346 -12.97 -4.93 -9.80
C ALA A 346 -13.52 -4.81 -8.37
N ALA A 347 -13.57 -5.91 -7.62
CA ALA A 347 -13.99 -5.90 -6.22
C ALA A 347 -13.01 -5.15 -5.29
N ALA A 348 -11.70 -5.29 -5.53
CA ALA A 348 -10.68 -4.54 -4.79
C ALA A 348 -10.85 -3.03 -5.02
N GLU A 349 -10.99 -2.61 -6.27
CA GLU A 349 -11.13 -1.20 -6.64
C GLU A 349 -12.45 -0.60 -6.14
N LEU A 350 -13.52 -1.41 -6.05
CA LEU A 350 -14.78 -0.98 -5.47
C LEU A 350 -14.64 -0.54 -3.99
N ALA A 351 -13.69 -1.13 -3.24
CA ALA A 351 -13.45 -0.75 -1.86
C ALA A 351 -12.87 0.67 -1.73
N ASP A 352 -12.24 1.17 -2.80
CA ASP A 352 -11.54 2.46 -2.83
C ASP A 352 -12.38 3.62 -3.41
N VAL A 353 -13.55 3.34 -3.99
CA VAL A 353 -14.47 4.34 -4.60
C VAL A 353 -15.58 4.73 -3.64
#